data_AF-A0A0M4GGJ0-F1
#
_entry.id   AF-A0A0M4GGJ0-F1
#
_cell.length_a   1.000
_cell.length_b   1.000
_cell.length_c   1.000
_cell.angle_alpha   90.00
_cell.angle_beta   90.00
_cell.angle_gamma   90.00
#
_symmetry.space_group_name_H-M   'P 1'
#
loop_
_entity.id
_entity.type
_entity.pdbx_description
1 polymer ?
#
loop_
_entity_poly.entity_id
_entity_poly.type
_entity_poly.pdbx_seq_one_letter_code
_entity_poly.pdbx_strand_id
1 'polypeptide(L)'
;MRRTMPQELRPMLLAPDWYQGMEEAEPQGRCMAWYDLVADRYVLLTVGAFYDGEQTVVGSMHCQCMYLQPDDRCCPSQRFQGSLEEQVARARDWLLWMAHRPVDRMEWGGVTTEYRFADDGVGISASGCNALRRLPPRQVVRVPTRVL
;
A
#
# COMPACT_ATOMS: atom_id res chain seq x y z
N MET A 1 3.46 18.53 -25.19
CA MET A 1 2.57 19.17 -24.21
C MET A 1 2.53 18.30 -22.96
N ARG A 2 3.09 18.75 -21.82
CA ARG A 2 3.00 18.03 -20.54
C ARG A 2 1.55 18.13 -20.04
N ARG A 3 0.79 17.03 -20.07
CA ARG A 3 -0.53 16.97 -19.42
C ARG A 3 -0.30 17.04 -17.92
N THR A 4 -0.74 18.12 -17.30
CA THR A 4 -0.65 18.37 -15.86
C THR A 4 -1.49 17.35 -15.12
N MET A 5 -0.93 16.76 -14.06
CA MET A 5 -1.59 15.83 -13.16
C MET A 5 -2.90 16.45 -12.59
N PRO A 6 -4.00 15.68 -12.47
CA PRO A 6 -5.24 16.16 -11.86
C PRO A 6 -5.00 16.77 -10.47
N GLN A 7 -5.60 17.92 -10.20
CA GLN A 7 -5.44 18.65 -8.93
C GLN A 7 -5.80 17.82 -7.70
N GLU A 8 -6.74 16.89 -7.85
CA GLU A 8 -7.24 15.98 -6.81
C GLU A 8 -6.17 15.00 -6.32
N LEU A 9 -5.15 14.71 -7.14
CA LEU A 9 -4.07 13.78 -6.81
C LEU A 9 -2.83 14.49 -6.25
N ARG A 10 -2.75 15.82 -6.36
CA ARG A 10 -1.59 16.61 -5.87
C ARG A 10 -1.28 16.44 -4.37
N PRO A 11 -2.26 16.21 -3.47
CA PRO A 11 -1.98 15.95 -2.07
C PRO A 11 -1.25 14.61 -1.80
N MET A 12 -1.23 13.68 -2.77
CA MET A 12 -0.64 12.34 -2.63
C MET A 12 0.84 12.30 -3.09
N LEU A 13 1.57 13.40 -2.93
CA LEU A 13 2.98 13.54 -3.31
C LEU A 13 3.84 14.02 -2.13
N LEU A 14 3.46 13.69 -0.88
CA LEU A 14 4.02 14.31 0.30
C LEU A 14 5.08 13.46 1.02
N ALA A 15 6.32 13.50 0.51
CA ALA A 15 7.53 13.56 1.36
C ALA A 15 8.76 13.97 0.51
N PRO A 16 9.33 15.17 0.73
CA PRO A 16 10.28 15.77 -0.23
C PRO A 16 11.72 15.22 -0.19
N ASP A 17 12.14 14.48 0.83
CA ASP A 17 13.54 14.10 1.05
C ASP A 17 13.82 12.58 0.93
N TRP A 18 12.88 11.71 1.28
CA TRP A 18 13.09 10.25 1.17
C TRP A 18 12.94 9.68 -0.26
N TYR A 19 12.37 10.45 -1.18
CA TYR A 19 11.82 9.96 -2.47
C TYR A 19 12.49 10.56 -3.73
N GLN A 20 13.64 11.24 -3.58
CA GLN A 20 14.49 11.61 -4.72
C GLN A 20 14.98 10.34 -5.43
N GLY A 21 14.46 10.08 -6.64
CA GLY A 21 14.81 8.92 -7.47
C GLY A 21 13.60 8.19 -8.06
N MET A 22 12.42 8.27 -7.42
CA MET A 22 11.22 7.59 -7.93
C MET A 22 10.56 8.27 -9.14
N GLU A 23 11.06 9.44 -9.55
CA GLU A 23 10.72 10.06 -10.84
C GLU A 23 11.46 9.39 -12.03
N GLU A 24 12.52 8.64 -11.75
CA GLU A 24 13.28 7.87 -12.72
C GLU A 24 12.54 6.57 -13.07
N ALA A 25 12.86 5.98 -14.22
CA ALA A 25 12.25 4.74 -14.64
C ALA A 25 12.77 3.58 -13.78
N GLU A 26 11.92 3.02 -12.93
CA GLU A 26 12.17 1.77 -12.21
C GLU A 26 11.96 0.57 -13.17
N PRO A 27 12.39 -0.66 -12.82
CA PRO A 27 12.08 -1.85 -13.60
C PRO A 27 10.58 -2.06 -13.84
N GLN A 28 9.71 -1.51 -12.99
CA GLN A 28 8.25 -1.54 -13.14
C GLN A 28 7.66 -0.33 -13.90
N GLY A 29 8.49 0.59 -14.39
CA GLY A 29 8.08 1.81 -15.07
C GLY A 29 8.24 3.08 -14.22
N ARG A 30 7.76 4.20 -14.75
CA ARG A 30 7.81 5.49 -14.07
C ARG A 30 6.71 5.60 -13.02
N CYS A 31 7.05 5.98 -11.79
CA CYS A 31 6.05 6.23 -10.76
C CYS A 31 5.12 7.40 -11.14
N MET A 32 3.81 7.19 -10.98
CA MET A 32 2.77 8.17 -11.29
C MET A 32 2.19 8.82 -10.03
N ALA A 33 1.92 7.99 -9.02
CA ALA A 33 1.37 8.40 -7.72
C ALA A 33 1.65 7.28 -6.71
N TRP A 34 1.81 7.63 -5.45
CA TRP A 34 1.99 6.70 -4.35
C TRP A 34 1.55 7.35 -3.04
N TYR A 35 1.35 6.56 -2.00
CA TYR A 35 1.15 7.07 -0.64
C TYR A 35 1.52 6.02 0.39
N ASP A 36 1.77 6.48 1.60
CA ASP A 36 1.96 5.66 2.78
C ASP A 36 0.64 5.50 3.53
N LEU A 37 0.19 4.27 3.71
CA LEU A 37 -0.89 3.92 4.63
C LEU A 37 -0.33 3.83 6.04
N VAL A 38 -0.81 4.73 6.92
CA VAL A 38 -0.29 4.91 8.27
C VAL A 38 -1.35 4.55 9.31
N ALA A 39 -0.94 3.79 10.32
CA ALA A 39 -1.70 3.61 11.57
C ALA A 39 -0.74 3.66 12.77
N ASP A 40 -1.22 4.08 13.94
CA ASP A 40 -0.45 4.06 15.19
C ASP A 40 0.93 4.75 15.14
N ARG A 41 1.09 5.74 14.25
CA ARG A 41 2.34 6.46 13.94
C ARG A 41 3.36 5.69 13.09
N TYR A 42 3.00 4.53 12.58
CA TYR A 42 3.85 3.71 11.71
C TYR A 42 3.33 3.70 10.28
N VAL A 43 4.25 3.76 9.32
CA VAL A 43 3.96 3.44 7.92
C VAL A 43 3.79 1.92 7.84
N LEU A 44 2.57 1.46 7.57
CA LEU A 44 2.26 0.05 7.47
C LEU A 44 2.58 -0.49 6.08
N LEU A 45 2.20 0.28 5.05
CA LEU A 45 2.25 -0.12 3.65
C LEU A 45 2.39 1.11 2.77
N THR A 46 3.32 1.06 1.84
CA THR A 46 3.42 2.02 0.75
C THR A 46 2.82 1.39 -0.49
N VAL A 47 1.84 2.05 -1.11
CA VAL A 47 1.26 1.62 -2.39
C VAL A 47 1.48 2.68 -3.45
N GLY A 48 1.49 2.26 -4.70
CA GLY A 48 1.61 3.21 -5.81
C GLY A 48 1.18 2.66 -7.15
N ALA A 49 1.28 3.55 -8.14
CA ALA A 49 0.98 3.34 -9.53
C ALA A 49 2.21 3.65 -10.38
N PHE A 50 2.54 2.77 -11.33
CA PHE A 50 3.69 2.87 -12.23
C PHE A 50 3.25 2.69 -13.67
N TYR A 51 3.82 3.47 -14.59
CA TYR A 51 3.55 3.33 -16.01
C TYR A 51 4.85 3.01 -16.75
N ASP A 52 4.88 1.88 -17.45
CA ASP A 52 6.06 1.38 -18.17
C ASP A 52 6.16 1.87 -19.62
N GLY A 53 5.22 2.70 -20.08
CA GLY A 53 5.11 3.12 -21.48
C GLY A 53 4.02 2.39 -22.27
N GLU A 54 3.46 1.31 -21.71
CA GLU A 54 2.40 0.53 -22.34
C GLU A 54 1.20 0.35 -21.39
N GLN A 55 1.46 0.05 -20.12
CA GLN A 55 0.46 -0.30 -19.12
C GLN A 55 0.74 0.39 -17.78
N THR A 56 -0.32 0.57 -16.98
CA THR A 56 -0.20 1.02 -15.59
C THR A 56 -0.30 -0.16 -14.65
N VAL A 57 0.67 -0.29 -13.76
CA VAL A 57 0.70 -1.28 -12.68
C VAL A 57 0.44 -0.58 -11.36
N VAL A 58 -0.48 -1.11 -10.55
CA VAL A 58 -0.73 -0.66 -9.18
C VAL A 58 -0.46 -1.77 -8.18
N GLY A 59 -0.02 -1.44 -6.97
CA GLY A 59 0.22 -2.43 -5.93
C GLY A 59 1.03 -1.91 -4.75
N SER A 60 1.42 -2.85 -3.88
CA SER A 60 2.38 -2.60 -2.81
C SER A 60 3.77 -2.31 -3.38
N MET A 61 4.33 -1.16 -3.02
CA MET A 61 5.72 -0.78 -3.31
C MET A 61 6.65 -1.22 -2.20
N HIS A 62 6.21 -1.06 -0.96
CA HIS A 62 7.00 -1.38 0.20
C HIS A 62 6.07 -1.76 1.35
N CYS A 63 6.48 -2.79 2.08
CA CYS A 63 5.86 -3.23 3.30
C CYS A 63 7.00 -3.36 4.32
N GLN A 64 6.90 -2.71 5.47
CA GLN A 64 7.95 -2.75 6.51
C GLN A 64 8.17 -4.16 7.10
N CYS A 65 7.46 -5.19 6.62
CA CYS A 65 7.46 -6.53 7.16
C CYS A 65 7.68 -7.56 6.05
N MET A 66 8.92 -7.65 5.54
CA MET A 66 9.39 -8.73 4.65
C MET A 66 9.44 -10.13 5.33
N TYR A 67 8.54 -10.43 6.27
CA TYR A 67 8.38 -11.78 6.80
C TYR A 67 6.90 -12.09 7.08
N LEU A 68 6.05 -11.70 6.14
CA LEU A 68 4.83 -12.45 5.87
C LEU A 68 5.27 -13.88 5.51
N GLN A 69 4.70 -14.90 6.16
CA GLN A 69 4.99 -16.31 5.86
C GLN A 69 4.83 -16.54 4.35
N PRO A 70 5.48 -17.54 3.74
CA PRO A 70 5.32 -17.83 2.29
C PRO A 70 3.86 -17.98 1.84
N ASP A 71 2.96 -18.37 2.76
CA ASP A 71 1.54 -18.59 2.54
C ASP A 71 0.66 -17.37 2.85
N ASP A 72 1.23 -16.27 3.37
CA ASP A 72 0.48 -15.09 3.72
C ASP A 72 0.02 -14.37 2.45
N ARG A 73 -1.24 -13.96 2.43
CA ARG A 73 -1.80 -13.20 1.30
C ARG A 73 -1.16 -11.82 1.25
N CYS A 74 -0.46 -11.53 0.16
CA CYS A 74 0.08 -10.20 -0.12
C CYS A 74 -1.01 -9.21 -0.54
N CYS A 75 -0.73 -7.93 -0.34
CA CYS A 75 -1.52 -6.84 -0.94
C CYS A 75 -1.70 -7.10 -2.44
N PRO A 76 -2.93 -6.99 -2.98
CA PRO A 76 -3.17 -7.24 -4.39
C PRO A 76 -2.39 -6.24 -5.27
N SER A 77 -2.01 -6.68 -6.45
CA SER A 77 -1.52 -5.82 -7.54
C SER A 77 -2.40 -5.98 -8.77
N GLN A 78 -2.54 -4.93 -9.56
CA GLN A 78 -3.31 -4.96 -10.80
C GLN A 78 -2.55 -4.30 -11.93
N ARG A 79 -2.85 -4.74 -13.16
CA ARG A 79 -2.32 -4.16 -14.40
C ARG A 79 -3.47 -3.64 -15.24
N PHE A 80 -3.31 -2.46 -15.80
CA PHE A 80 -4.30 -1.79 -16.64
C PHE A 80 -3.69 -1.49 -18.01
N GLN A 81 -4.37 -1.96 -19.04
CA GLN A 81 -4.08 -1.70 -20.45
C GLN A 81 -5.24 -0.91 -21.08
N GLY A 82 -5.06 -0.42 -22.30
CA GLY A 82 -6.04 0.41 -23.01
C GLY A 82 -5.52 1.82 -23.20
N SER A 83 -6.43 2.79 -23.38
CA SER A 83 -6.03 4.19 -23.49
C SER A 83 -5.41 4.70 -22.19
N LEU A 84 -4.51 5.68 -22.28
CA LEU A 84 -3.87 6.28 -21.09
C LEU A 84 -4.90 6.85 -20.11
N GLU A 85 -6.01 7.40 -20.62
CA GLU A 85 -7.08 7.98 -19.80
C GLU A 85 -7.81 6.90 -18.98
N GLU A 86 -8.08 5.73 -19.57
CA GLU A 86 -8.65 4.59 -18.85
C GLU A 86 -7.68 4.02 -17.81
N GLN A 87 -6.39 3.90 -18.16
CA GLN A 87 -5.37 3.42 -17.25
C GLN A 87 -5.26 4.32 -16.01
N VAL A 88 -5.23 5.64 -16.21
CA VAL A 88 -5.18 6.64 -15.12
C VAL A 88 -6.44 6.56 -14.24
N ALA A 89 -7.62 6.48 -14.85
CA ALA A 89 -8.87 6.40 -14.10
C ALA A 89 -8.91 5.16 -13.20
N ARG A 90 -8.54 3.99 -13.75
CA ARG A 90 -8.51 2.73 -13.00
C ARG A 90 -7.44 2.73 -11.91
N ALA A 91 -6.26 3.32 -12.17
CA ALA A 91 -5.22 3.45 -11.17
C ALA A 91 -5.65 4.36 -10.01
N ARG A 92 -6.29 5.49 -10.29
CA ARG A 92 -6.89 6.35 -9.27
C ARG A 92 -7.91 5.59 -8.43
N ASP A 93 -8.86 4.92 -9.08
CA ASP A 93 -9.94 4.23 -8.39
C ASP A 93 -9.39 3.11 -7.48
N TRP A 94 -8.35 2.41 -7.94
CA TRP A 94 -7.65 1.41 -7.13
C TRP A 94 -6.93 2.02 -5.92
N LEU A 95 -6.20 3.13 -6.11
CA LEU A 95 -5.50 3.82 -5.02
C LEU A 95 -6.48 4.36 -3.97
N LEU A 96 -7.60 4.94 -4.41
CA LEU A 96 -8.68 5.39 -3.54
C LEU A 96 -9.33 4.23 -2.81
N TRP A 97 -9.63 3.13 -3.51
CA TRP A 97 -10.16 1.93 -2.88
C TRP A 97 -9.24 1.46 -1.76
N MET A 98 -7.93 1.31 -2.02
CA MET A 98 -6.94 0.92 -1.02
C MET A 98 -6.89 1.87 0.19
N ALA A 99 -7.02 3.18 -0.03
CA ALA A 99 -6.89 4.20 1.01
C ALA A 99 -8.03 4.12 2.04
N HIS A 100 -9.19 3.60 1.61
CA HIS A 100 -10.39 3.49 2.43
C HIS A 100 -10.60 2.10 3.02
N ARG A 101 -9.69 1.15 2.76
CA ARG A 101 -9.84 -0.20 3.31
C ARG A 101 -9.67 -0.17 4.83
N PRO A 102 -10.59 -0.80 5.58
CA PRO A 102 -10.49 -0.85 7.03
C PRO A 102 -9.29 -1.72 7.44
N VAL A 103 -8.58 -1.31 8.49
CA VAL A 103 -7.43 -2.06 9.02
C VAL A 103 -7.70 -2.51 10.44
N ASP A 104 -7.47 -3.79 10.70
CA ASP A 104 -7.47 -4.37 12.03
C ASP A 104 -6.03 -4.59 12.51
N ARG A 105 -5.76 -4.20 13.76
CA ARG A 105 -4.55 -4.55 14.50
C ARG A 105 -4.85 -5.74 15.39
N MET A 106 -4.10 -6.81 15.20
CA MET A 106 -4.17 -8.06 15.94
C MET A 106 -2.99 -8.15 16.91
N GLU A 107 -3.24 -8.55 18.15
CA GLU A 107 -2.25 -8.56 19.22
C GLU A 107 -2.21 -9.92 19.95
N TRP A 108 -1.02 -10.48 20.15
CA TRP A 108 -0.81 -11.77 20.82
C TRP A 108 -0.13 -11.65 22.20
N GLY A 109 0.23 -10.43 22.59
CA GLY A 109 0.90 -10.10 23.86
C GLY A 109 2.35 -9.64 23.68
N GLY A 110 2.79 -8.77 24.59
CA GLY A 110 4.12 -8.17 24.54
C GLY A 110 4.28 -7.26 23.33
N VAL A 111 5.21 -7.61 22.43
CA VAL A 111 5.59 -6.87 21.22
C VAL A 111 5.10 -7.51 19.91
N THR A 112 4.27 -8.56 19.98
CA THR A 112 3.80 -9.27 18.78
C THR A 112 2.49 -8.70 18.28
N THR A 113 2.54 -8.07 17.11
CA THR A 113 1.39 -7.40 16.48
C THR A 113 1.34 -7.68 14.99
N GLU A 114 0.14 -7.66 14.42
CA GLU A 114 -0.07 -7.75 12.98
C GLU A 114 -1.21 -6.83 12.55
N TYR A 115 -1.02 -6.13 11.44
CA TYR A 115 -2.01 -5.31 10.77
C TYR A 115 -2.51 -6.05 9.54
N ARG A 116 -3.84 -6.14 9.41
CA ARG A 116 -4.51 -6.77 8.26
C ARG A 116 -5.62 -5.88 7.75
N PHE A 117 -5.97 -6.03 6.48
CA PHE A 117 -7.21 -5.48 6.00
C PHE A 117 -8.38 -6.28 6.57
N ALA A 118 -9.36 -5.58 7.13
CA ALA A 118 -10.44 -6.21 7.88
C ALA A 118 -11.54 -6.82 6.99
N ASP A 119 -11.57 -6.45 5.72
CA ASP A 119 -12.54 -6.91 4.73
C ASP A 119 -12.19 -8.30 4.17
N ASP A 120 -10.90 -8.61 3.96
CA ASP A 120 -10.46 -9.88 3.35
C ASP A 120 -9.33 -10.61 4.10
N GLY A 121 -8.81 -10.02 5.18
CA GLY A 121 -7.75 -10.59 6.02
C GLY A 121 -6.35 -10.53 5.41
N VAL A 122 -6.13 -9.80 4.33
CA VAL A 122 -4.81 -9.64 3.70
C VAL A 122 -3.83 -8.97 4.67
N GLY A 123 -2.63 -9.54 4.79
CA GLY A 123 -1.57 -9.04 5.66
C GLY A 123 -0.96 -7.75 5.15
N ILE A 124 -0.78 -6.78 6.06
CA ILE A 124 -0.20 -5.46 5.75
C ILE A 124 1.17 -5.31 6.38
N SER A 125 1.29 -5.61 7.68
CA SER A 125 2.52 -5.42 8.45
C SER A 125 2.47 -6.32 9.68
N ALA A 126 3.59 -6.93 10.09
CA ALA A 126 3.69 -7.73 11.30
C ALA A 126 5.02 -7.50 12.02
N SER A 127 4.97 -7.51 13.35
CA SER A 127 6.15 -7.43 14.22
C SER A 127 6.10 -8.50 15.32
N GLY A 128 7.27 -8.86 15.84
CA GLY A 128 7.41 -9.83 16.93
C GLY A 128 7.48 -11.29 16.48
N CYS A 129 6.96 -12.20 17.30
CA CYS A 129 7.21 -13.64 17.18
C CYS A 129 6.24 -14.33 16.21
N ASN A 130 6.76 -14.89 15.11
CA ASN A 130 5.96 -15.65 14.13
C ASN A 130 5.24 -16.87 14.74
N ALA A 131 5.86 -17.55 15.71
CA ALA A 131 5.25 -18.72 16.35
C ALA A 131 3.98 -18.34 17.15
N LEU A 132 3.98 -17.16 17.79
CA LEU A 132 2.81 -16.67 18.52
C LEU A 132 1.67 -16.31 17.57
N ARG A 133 1.97 -15.73 16.39
CA ARG A 133 0.95 -15.37 15.38
C ARG A 133 0.21 -16.58 14.77
N ARG A 134 0.67 -17.82 15.01
CA ARG A 134 -0.05 -19.05 14.65
C ARG A 134 -1.19 -19.39 15.61
N LEU A 135 -1.23 -18.78 16.78
CA LEU A 135 -2.34 -18.91 17.74
C LEU A 135 -3.44 -17.90 17.42
N PRO A 136 -4.63 -17.98 18.03
CA PRO A 136 -5.60 -16.89 17.96
C PRO A 136 -5.06 -15.62 18.65
N PRO A 137 -5.34 -14.42 18.11
CA PRO A 137 -4.98 -13.16 18.77
C PRO A 137 -5.73 -13.03 20.10
N ARG A 138 -5.10 -12.36 21.06
CA ARG A 138 -5.74 -11.96 22.32
C ARG A 138 -6.69 -10.80 22.12
N GLN A 139 -6.36 -9.90 21.19
CA GLN A 139 -7.14 -8.72 20.90
C GLN A 139 -7.09 -8.40 19.40
N VAL A 140 -8.22 -7.94 18.88
CA VAL A 140 -8.36 -7.39 17.53
C VAL A 140 -9.01 -6.02 17.66
N VAL A 141 -8.36 -4.98 17.11
CA VAL A 141 -8.81 -3.59 17.21
C VAL A 141 -8.87 -2.98 15.81
N ARG A 142 -10.02 -2.41 15.45
CA ARG A 142 -10.14 -1.55 14.27
C ARG A 142 -9.33 -0.28 14.51
N VAL A 143 -8.28 -0.05 13.74
CA VAL A 143 -7.42 1.13 13.90
C VAL A 143 -7.78 2.21 12.87
N PRO A 144 -7.75 3.49 13.28
CA PRO A 144 -7.87 4.59 12.33
C PRO A 144 -6.63 4.62 11.43
N THR A 145 -6.86 4.73 10.13
CA THR A 145 -5.80 4.89 9.13
C THR A 145 -5.84 6.29 8.53
N ARG A 146 -4.68 6.72 8.03
CA ARG A 146 -4.55 7.91 7.20
C ARG A 146 -3.54 7.67 6.10
N VAL A 147 -3.66 8.40 5.01
CA VAL A 147 -2.66 8.42 3.94
C VAL A 147 -1.68 9.57 4.17
N LEU A 148 -0.40 9.33 3.89
CA LEU A 148 0.66 10.32 3.82
C LEU A 148 1.23 10.38 2.40
#